data_AF-A0A369GV19-F1
#
_entry.id   AF-A0A369GV19-F1
#
_cell.length_a   1.000
_cell.length_b   1.000
_cell.length_c   1.000
_cell.angle_alpha   90.00
_cell.angle_beta   90.00
_cell.angle_gamma   90.00
#
_symmetry.space_group_name_H-M   'P 1'
#
loop_
_entity.id
_entity.type
_entity.pdbx_description
1 polymer ?
#
loop_
_entity_poly.entity_id
_entity_poly.type
_entity_poly.pdbx_seq_one_letter_code
_entity_poly.pdbx_strand_id
1 'polypeptide(L)'
;MIMLNEATDMIDLTDMMLNEATGLVNLTRLILNEVTDTVNPTNMISNQVTDTANPINMILNQVTDMVYLTEMILNEATEMTNLTDTIDKINLTNRNRATTPRIKPHLLRQAERGYGVLTEVKYTAPGSIFIYGKNCVKAALRAGKRQFYTLYMMVDKRRGMSAEDTIIHRMAAGRGVSIIRVEDYKRGMLDKMSGGRPHNGYVLETSPLPQKPILGLGEVEESADRLGFYVKLDHQSKEQERVNGKDDFIPRMDGISPKPFILLLHNVVDPGNLGALVRTAHFLGVDAIAITRTHSATIDSVALKASAGSAEEMTLFSIASAVDFIEQSKTFGWRSYAAVAPLSKAMLSRGAEPPLTADEIERTDPLIRDPCILVLGNEGQGLGHAIKDAVHHHVTIPGWRPYKTVDSLNVSVAGALMCQSFLKASQASEGMVEAAANRWKKVHVKPDRRPIRPEPPLEPQTGDFGWLF
;
A
#
# COMPACT_ATOMS: atom_id res chain seq x y z
N MET A 1 -41.69 4.40 -73.21
CA MET A 1 -40.82 3.24 -73.53
C MET A 1 -39.39 3.49 -73.05
N ILE A 2 -38.73 4.57 -73.48
CA ILE A 2 -37.32 4.89 -73.10
C ILE A 2 -37.14 5.04 -71.58
N MET A 3 -37.97 5.84 -70.91
CA MET A 3 -37.92 6.02 -69.44
C MET A 3 -38.23 4.74 -68.64
N LEU A 4 -38.92 3.77 -69.24
CA LEU A 4 -39.24 2.50 -68.58
C LEU A 4 -38.03 1.55 -68.65
N ASN A 5 -37.33 1.55 -69.78
CA ASN A 5 -36.10 0.76 -69.96
C ASN A 5 -34.95 1.29 -69.07
N GLU A 6 -34.78 2.61 -68.98
CA GLU A 6 -33.76 3.21 -68.10
C GLU A 6 -34.01 2.89 -66.61
N ALA A 7 -35.27 2.81 -66.20
CA ALA A 7 -35.64 2.42 -64.84
C ALA A 7 -35.37 0.93 -64.58
N THR A 8 -35.58 0.05 -65.56
CA THR A 8 -35.26 -1.37 -65.46
C THR A 8 -33.75 -1.59 -65.38
N ASP A 9 -32.97 -0.91 -66.21
CA ASP A 9 -31.49 -1.01 -66.20
C ASP A 9 -30.90 -0.54 -64.86
N MET A 10 -31.48 0.49 -64.24
CA MET A 10 -31.09 0.95 -62.90
C MET A 10 -31.41 -0.08 -61.81
N ILE A 11 -32.58 -0.72 -61.87
CA ILE A 11 -32.95 -1.77 -60.89
C ILE A 11 -32.00 -2.97 -61.02
N ASP A 12 -31.72 -3.42 -62.24
CA ASP A 12 -30.81 -4.53 -62.50
C ASP A 12 -29.38 -4.23 -62.01
N LEU A 13 -28.90 -2.99 -62.18
CA LEU A 13 -27.62 -2.56 -61.64
C LEU A 13 -27.60 -2.56 -60.10
N THR A 14 -28.71 -2.14 -59.49
CA THR A 14 -28.82 -2.09 -58.02
C THR A 14 -28.84 -3.49 -57.42
N ASP A 15 -29.57 -4.43 -58.04
CA ASP A 15 -29.60 -5.83 -57.63
C ASP A 15 -28.24 -6.52 -57.82
N MET A 16 -27.50 -6.16 -58.88
CA MET A 16 -26.14 -6.64 -59.09
C MET A 16 -25.19 -6.17 -57.97
N MET A 17 -25.24 -4.88 -57.62
CA MET A 17 -24.44 -4.32 -56.53
C MET A 17 -24.80 -4.93 -55.16
N LEU A 18 -26.08 -5.21 -54.92
CA LEU A 18 -26.55 -5.83 -53.68
C LEU A 18 -26.07 -7.28 -53.56
N ASN A 19 -26.03 -8.02 -54.66
CA ASN A 19 -25.51 -9.38 -54.70
C ASN A 19 -24.00 -9.41 -54.45
N GLU A 20 -23.23 -8.48 -55.01
CA GLU A 20 -21.79 -8.37 -54.74
C GLU A 20 -21.51 -8.00 -53.27
N ALA A 21 -22.26 -7.04 -52.72
CA ALA A 21 -22.13 -6.65 -51.31
C ALA A 21 -22.45 -7.82 -50.37
N THR A 22 -23.46 -8.62 -50.71
CA THR A 22 -23.82 -9.84 -49.95
C THR A 22 -22.71 -10.90 -50.03
N GLY A 23 -22.07 -11.04 -51.19
CA GLY A 23 -20.91 -11.92 -51.38
C GLY A 23 -19.72 -11.53 -50.49
N LEU A 24 -19.39 -10.24 -50.42
CA LEU A 24 -18.30 -9.72 -49.58
C LEU A 24 -18.55 -9.92 -48.08
N VAL A 25 -19.79 -9.71 -47.62
CA VAL A 25 -20.17 -9.93 -46.22
C VAL A 25 -20.06 -11.41 -45.84
N ASN A 26 -20.46 -12.31 -46.73
CA ASN A 26 -20.35 -13.75 -46.51
C ASN A 26 -18.89 -14.21 -46.47
N LEU A 27 -18.04 -13.68 -47.35
CA LEU A 27 -16.59 -13.95 -47.34
C LEU A 27 -15.95 -13.46 -46.03
N THR A 28 -16.34 -12.26 -45.57
CA THR A 28 -15.82 -11.69 -44.31
C THR A 28 -16.22 -12.53 -43.09
N ARG A 29 -17.46 -13.05 -43.05
CA ARG A 29 -17.88 -14.00 -42.00
C ARG A 29 -17.09 -15.31 -42.04
N LEU A 30 -16.81 -15.83 -43.23
CA LEU A 30 -16.06 -17.07 -43.40
C LEU A 30 -14.63 -16.92 -42.86
N ILE A 31 -13.96 -15.83 -43.21
CA ILE A 31 -12.63 -15.47 -42.70
C ILE A 31 -12.66 -15.30 -41.17
N LEU A 32 -13.67 -14.59 -40.63
CA LEU A 32 -13.78 -14.38 -39.19
C LEU A 32 -13.98 -15.70 -38.42
N ASN A 33 -14.79 -16.62 -38.95
CA ASN A 33 -14.98 -17.94 -38.36
C ASN A 33 -13.68 -18.76 -38.40
N GLU A 34 -12.97 -18.74 -39.53
CA GLU A 34 -11.71 -19.49 -39.68
C GLU A 34 -10.58 -18.94 -38.78
N VAL A 35 -10.53 -17.62 -38.58
CA VAL A 35 -9.66 -16.98 -37.59
C VAL A 35 -10.06 -17.34 -36.15
N THR A 36 -11.36 -17.42 -35.86
CA THR A 36 -11.86 -17.79 -34.52
C THR A 36 -11.55 -19.26 -34.21
N ASP A 37 -11.70 -20.14 -35.20
CA ASP A 37 -11.42 -21.58 -35.08
C ASP A 37 -9.91 -21.88 -34.95
N THR A 38 -9.02 -20.99 -35.40
CA THR A 38 -7.57 -21.11 -35.20
C THR A 38 -7.07 -20.46 -33.91
N VAL A 39 -7.66 -19.34 -33.49
CA VAL A 39 -7.25 -18.61 -32.28
C VAL A 39 -7.70 -19.30 -30.99
N ASN A 40 -8.92 -19.87 -30.97
CA ASN A 40 -9.45 -20.51 -29.75
C ASN A 40 -8.62 -21.72 -29.28
N PRO A 41 -8.21 -22.68 -30.13
CA PRO A 41 -7.33 -23.78 -29.74
C PRO A 41 -5.96 -23.28 -29.27
N THR A 42 -5.42 -22.23 -29.90
CA THR A 42 -4.11 -21.66 -29.55
C THR A 42 -4.14 -21.01 -28.16
N ASN A 43 -5.23 -20.29 -27.82
CA ASN A 43 -5.44 -19.75 -26.48
C ASN A 43 -5.68 -20.84 -25.44
N MET A 44 -6.38 -21.92 -25.79
CA MET A 44 -6.55 -23.08 -24.92
C MET A 44 -5.22 -23.79 -24.63
N ILE A 45 -4.36 -23.96 -25.63
CA ILE A 45 -3.02 -24.56 -25.47
C ILE A 45 -2.13 -23.63 -24.63
N SER A 46 -2.14 -22.31 -24.88
CA SER A 46 -1.37 -21.34 -24.10
C SER A 46 -1.79 -21.33 -22.63
N ASN A 47 -3.09 -21.38 -22.36
CA ASN A 47 -3.61 -21.45 -20.99
C ASN A 47 -3.26 -22.79 -20.33
N GLN A 48 -3.37 -23.92 -21.04
CA GLN A 48 -2.94 -25.23 -20.52
C GLN A 48 -1.44 -25.29 -20.25
N VAL A 49 -0.59 -24.72 -21.11
CA VAL A 49 0.86 -24.63 -20.90
C VAL A 49 1.18 -23.77 -19.68
N THR A 50 0.46 -22.66 -19.49
CA THR A 50 0.63 -21.75 -18.33
C THR A 50 0.17 -22.42 -17.03
N ASP A 51 -0.98 -23.11 -17.06
CA ASP A 51 -1.53 -23.87 -15.94
C ASP A 51 -0.65 -25.08 -15.56
N THR A 52 0.12 -25.62 -16.51
CA THR A 52 1.09 -26.70 -16.25
C THR A 52 2.45 -26.18 -15.80
N ALA A 53 2.88 -25.00 -16.28
CA ALA A 53 4.17 -24.39 -15.93
C ALA A 53 4.18 -23.75 -14.53
N ASN A 54 3.06 -23.19 -14.07
CA ASN A 54 2.95 -22.55 -12.76
C ASN A 54 3.21 -23.51 -11.58
N PRO A 55 2.63 -24.72 -11.53
CA PRO A 55 2.95 -25.73 -10.52
C PRO A 55 4.42 -26.17 -10.57
N ILE A 56 5.00 -26.31 -11.77
CA ILE A 56 6.42 -26.72 -11.93
C ILE A 56 7.35 -25.63 -11.40
N ASN A 57 7.08 -24.36 -11.66
CA ASN A 57 7.86 -23.25 -11.10
C ASN A 57 7.67 -23.13 -9.58
N MET A 58 6.48 -23.40 -9.05
CA MET A 58 6.27 -23.49 -7.60
C MET A 58 7.06 -24.64 -6.98
N ILE A 59 7.09 -25.81 -7.61
CA ILE A 59 7.87 -26.97 -7.15
C ILE A 59 9.37 -26.67 -7.24
N LEU A 60 9.84 -26.04 -8.32
CA LEU A 60 11.25 -25.69 -8.50
C LEU A 60 11.71 -24.68 -7.43
N ASN A 61 10.87 -23.69 -7.11
CA ASN A 61 11.13 -22.75 -6.02
C ASN A 61 11.11 -23.43 -4.65
N GLN A 62 10.17 -24.35 -4.40
CA GLN A 62 10.14 -25.13 -3.15
C GLN A 62 11.35 -26.07 -3.01
N VAL A 63 11.81 -26.69 -4.10
CA VAL A 63 13.01 -27.53 -4.11
C VAL A 63 14.25 -26.68 -3.88
N THR A 64 14.32 -25.49 -4.50
CA THR A 64 15.42 -24.53 -4.26
C THR A 64 15.44 -24.09 -2.81
N ASP A 65 14.29 -23.73 -2.24
CA ASP A 65 14.15 -23.38 -0.82
C ASP A 65 14.54 -24.54 0.11
N MET A 66 14.22 -25.79 -0.25
CA MET A 66 14.65 -26.98 0.49
C MET A 66 16.16 -27.20 0.43
N VAL A 67 16.81 -26.97 -0.72
CA VAL A 67 18.27 -27.07 -0.84
C VAL A 67 18.95 -26.01 0.04
N TYR A 68 18.47 -24.77 0.02
CA TYR A 68 18.95 -23.72 0.92
C TYR A 68 18.73 -24.05 2.40
N LEU A 69 17.58 -24.64 2.73
CA LEU A 69 17.29 -25.10 4.10
C LEU A 69 18.28 -26.20 4.53
N THR A 70 18.65 -27.09 3.61
CA THR A 70 19.57 -28.20 3.88
C THR A 70 21.01 -27.71 4.09
N GLU A 71 21.49 -26.78 3.27
CA GLU A 71 22.80 -26.14 3.47
C GLU A 71 22.84 -25.34 4.78
N MET A 72 21.73 -24.69 5.15
CA MET A 72 21.62 -23.94 6.40
C MET A 72 21.61 -24.86 7.63
N ILE A 73 20.89 -25.98 7.59
CA ILE A 73 20.89 -27.01 8.65
C ILE A 73 22.29 -27.61 8.81
N LEU A 74 23.02 -27.84 7.71
CA LEU A 74 24.38 -28.36 7.75
C LEU A 74 25.36 -27.38 8.43
N ASN A 75 25.22 -26.07 8.16
CA ASN A 75 26.01 -25.04 8.83
C ASN A 75 25.67 -24.93 10.32
N GLU A 76 24.38 -24.99 10.69
CA GLU A 76 23.93 -24.90 12.08
C GLU A 76 24.31 -26.16 12.90
N ALA A 77 24.31 -27.33 12.28
CA ALA A 77 24.82 -28.57 12.89
C ALA A 77 26.33 -28.50 13.17
N THR A 78 27.08 -27.82 12.29
CA THR A 78 28.53 -27.58 12.44
C THR A 78 28.81 -26.58 13.57
N GLU A 79 27.96 -25.56 13.74
CA GLU A 79 28.04 -24.62 14.86
C GLU A 79 27.66 -25.28 16.20
N MET A 80 26.65 -26.16 16.23
CA MET A 80 26.25 -26.88 17.44
C MET A 80 27.32 -27.89 17.92
N THR A 81 28.09 -28.50 17.01
CA THR A 81 29.22 -29.36 17.41
C THR A 81 30.30 -28.53 18.11
N ASN A 82 30.64 -27.36 17.55
CA ASN A 82 31.61 -26.45 18.17
C ASN A 82 31.12 -25.89 19.53
N LEU A 83 29.80 -25.70 19.68
CA LEU A 83 29.21 -25.23 20.93
C LEU A 83 29.19 -26.34 22.01
N THR A 84 28.97 -27.59 21.60
CA THR A 84 28.99 -28.76 22.51
C THR A 84 30.40 -28.98 23.06
N ASP A 85 31.43 -28.88 22.22
CA ASP A 85 32.84 -28.93 22.65
C ASP A 85 33.23 -27.79 23.61
N THR A 86 32.56 -26.64 23.47
CA THR A 86 32.76 -25.48 24.36
C THR A 86 32.05 -25.68 25.71
N ILE A 87 30.84 -26.24 25.70
CA ILE A 87 30.06 -26.55 26.92
C ILE A 87 30.74 -27.66 27.74
N ASP A 88 31.33 -28.67 27.10
CA ASP A 88 32.05 -29.74 27.80
C ASP A 88 33.33 -29.22 28.48
N LYS A 89 34.04 -28.25 27.87
CA LYS A 89 35.17 -27.55 28.50
C LYS A 89 34.74 -26.70 29.71
N ILE A 90 33.59 -26.03 29.63
CA ILE A 90 33.03 -25.22 30.72
C ILE A 90 32.56 -26.12 31.88
N ASN A 91 31.93 -27.26 31.59
CA ASN A 91 31.46 -28.21 32.60
C ASN A 91 32.60 -28.94 33.31
N LEU A 92 33.71 -29.25 32.62
CA LEU A 92 34.93 -29.75 33.27
C LEU A 92 35.50 -28.74 34.27
N THR A 93 35.42 -27.45 33.93
CA THR A 93 35.94 -26.34 34.76
C THR A 93 35.05 -26.09 35.99
N ASN A 94 33.73 -26.25 35.85
CA ASN A 94 32.74 -26.00 36.91
C ASN A 94 32.57 -27.17 37.90
N ARG A 95 32.90 -28.42 37.53
CA ARG A 95 32.89 -29.56 38.48
C ARG A 95 33.88 -29.43 39.63
N ASN A 96 34.90 -28.55 39.52
CA ASN A 96 35.90 -28.33 40.56
C ASN A 96 35.50 -27.28 41.61
N ARG A 97 34.28 -26.72 41.55
CA ARG A 97 33.78 -25.74 42.52
C ARG A 97 32.30 -25.98 42.83
N ALA A 98 32.00 -27.03 43.60
CA ALA A 98 30.63 -27.30 44.03
C ALA A 98 30.47 -27.11 45.55
N THR A 99 29.69 -26.10 45.95
CA THR A 99 28.74 -26.15 47.08
C THR A 99 27.62 -25.14 46.82
N THR A 100 26.39 -25.61 46.56
CA THR A 100 25.21 -24.74 46.39
C THR A 100 24.17 -25.06 47.47
N PRO A 101 23.68 -24.09 48.27
CA PRO A 101 22.66 -24.35 49.28
C PRO A 101 21.25 -24.32 48.67
N ARG A 102 20.38 -25.24 49.14
CA ARG A 102 18.96 -25.35 48.78
C ARG A 102 18.14 -24.21 49.40
N ILE A 103 17.51 -23.38 48.57
CA ILE A 103 16.57 -22.33 49.01
C ILE A 103 15.21 -22.96 49.38
N LYS A 104 14.65 -22.58 50.53
CA LYS A 104 13.41 -23.15 51.08
C LYS A 104 12.16 -22.59 50.34
N PRO A 105 11.14 -23.42 50.06
CA PRO A 105 10.00 -23.08 49.19
C PRO A 105 9.04 -21.97 49.69
N HIS A 106 9.15 -21.51 50.95
CA HIS A 106 8.38 -20.36 51.43
C HIS A 106 8.98 -19.01 50.99
N LEU A 107 10.29 -18.96 50.72
CA LEU A 107 10.96 -17.77 50.16
C LEU A 107 10.59 -17.56 48.68
N LEU A 108 10.33 -18.63 47.92
CA LEU A 108 9.72 -18.52 46.58
C LEU A 108 8.31 -17.92 46.64
N ARG A 109 7.49 -18.31 47.62
CA ARG A 109 6.13 -17.77 47.79
C ARG A 109 6.10 -16.32 48.29
N GLN A 110 7.13 -15.86 49.00
CA GLN A 110 7.30 -14.42 49.31
C GLN A 110 7.83 -13.64 48.10
N ALA A 111 8.66 -14.23 47.24
CA ALA A 111 9.08 -13.61 45.99
C ALA A 111 7.91 -13.46 44.99
N GLU A 112 6.97 -14.42 44.95
CA GLU A 112 5.75 -14.35 44.12
C GLU A 112 4.76 -13.27 44.58
N ARG A 113 4.76 -12.90 45.88
CA ARG A 113 3.94 -11.79 46.40
C ARG A 113 4.64 -10.42 46.35
N GLY A 114 5.93 -10.40 46.03
CA GLY A 114 6.78 -9.20 45.99
C GLY A 114 7.00 -8.62 44.60
N TYR A 115 6.52 -9.27 43.52
CA TYR A 115 6.45 -8.64 42.22
C TYR A 115 5.28 -7.66 42.21
N GLY A 116 5.56 -6.46 42.72
CA GLY A 116 4.92 -5.27 42.20
C GLY A 116 4.95 -5.39 40.68
N VAL A 117 3.75 -5.46 40.10
CA VAL A 117 3.50 -5.32 38.68
C VAL A 117 4.42 -4.20 38.19
N LEU A 118 5.38 -4.51 37.31
CA LEU A 118 6.05 -3.46 36.55
C LEU A 118 5.03 -3.00 35.52
N THR A 119 4.08 -2.20 36.00
CA THR A 119 2.84 -1.80 35.33
C THR A 119 3.04 -0.61 34.40
N GLU A 120 4.22 -0.01 34.37
CA GLU A 120 4.46 1.23 33.64
C GLU A 120 5.02 0.95 32.26
N VAL A 121 4.24 1.30 31.24
CA VAL A 121 4.70 1.29 29.84
C VAL A 121 5.65 2.47 29.68
N LYS A 122 6.94 2.18 29.48
CA LYS A 122 7.97 3.21 29.27
C LYS A 122 8.06 3.55 27.79
N TYR A 123 8.12 4.83 27.50
CA TYR A 123 8.39 5.36 26.16
C TYR A 123 9.87 5.76 26.08
N THR A 124 10.55 5.29 25.04
CA THR A 124 11.95 5.57 24.73
C THR A 124 12.13 7.01 24.26
N ALA A 125 11.13 7.58 23.59
CA ALA A 125 11.18 8.96 23.09
C ALA A 125 9.83 9.70 23.22
N PRO A 126 9.83 11.04 23.39
CA PRO A 126 8.62 11.85 23.30
C PRO A 126 7.92 11.67 21.96
N GLY A 127 6.59 11.48 21.96
CA GLY A 127 5.80 11.29 20.74
C GLY A 127 5.98 9.93 20.06
N SER A 128 6.76 9.01 20.63
CA SER A 128 6.81 7.63 20.16
C SER A 128 5.46 6.93 20.37
N ILE A 129 5.17 5.97 19.50
CA ILE A 129 3.92 5.20 19.51
C ILE A 129 4.21 3.70 19.44
N PHE A 130 3.33 2.92 20.05
CA PHE A 130 3.36 1.46 19.93
C PHE A 130 2.49 1.00 18.78
N ILE A 131 3.10 0.38 17.78
CA ILE A 131 2.37 -0.37 16.75
C ILE A 131 2.36 -1.84 17.14
N TYR A 132 1.29 -2.57 16.81
CA TYR A 132 1.13 -3.94 17.25
C TYR A 132 0.53 -4.83 16.15
N GLY A 133 0.79 -6.13 16.27
CA GLY A 133 0.41 -7.10 15.26
C GLY A 133 1.53 -7.40 14.28
N LYS A 134 1.66 -8.69 13.97
CA LYS A 134 2.66 -9.24 13.05
C LYS A 134 2.77 -8.49 11.72
N ASN A 135 1.65 -8.26 11.03
CA ASN A 135 1.65 -7.60 9.71
C ASN A 135 2.11 -6.13 9.79
N CYS A 136 1.61 -5.37 10.76
CA CYS A 136 1.99 -3.97 10.93
C CYS A 136 3.47 -3.83 11.27
N VAL A 137 3.98 -4.64 12.20
CA VAL A 137 5.40 -4.67 12.57
C VAL A 137 6.28 -5.04 11.37
N LYS A 138 5.90 -6.09 10.63
CA LYS A 138 6.62 -6.53 9.44
C LYS A 138 6.66 -5.46 8.35
N ALA A 139 5.51 -4.84 8.06
CA ALA A 139 5.40 -3.78 7.05
C ALA A 139 6.23 -2.56 7.44
N ALA A 140 6.17 -2.13 8.71
CA ALA A 140 6.94 -0.99 9.18
C ALA A 140 8.44 -1.23 9.04
N LEU A 141 8.93 -2.38 9.51
CA LEU A 141 10.33 -2.78 9.37
C LEU A 141 10.76 -2.87 7.90
N ARG A 142 9.90 -3.35 7.01
CA ARG A 142 10.20 -3.41 5.57
C ARG A 142 10.30 -2.02 4.95
N ALA A 143 9.32 -1.15 5.19
CA ALA A 143 9.23 0.17 4.58
C ALA A 143 10.32 1.13 5.10
N GLY A 144 10.69 1.03 6.38
CA GLY A 144 11.77 1.84 6.95
C GLY A 144 11.47 3.34 7.02
N LYS A 145 10.21 3.76 6.93
CA LYS A 145 9.78 5.18 6.96
C LYS A 145 9.75 5.81 8.36
N ARG A 146 10.13 5.06 9.41
CA ARG A 146 10.06 5.48 10.81
C ARG A 146 11.35 5.19 11.53
N GLN A 147 11.58 5.90 12.62
CA GLN A 147 12.58 5.52 13.60
C GLN A 147 12.03 4.36 14.44
N PHE A 148 12.86 3.35 14.68
CA PHE A 148 12.51 2.15 15.44
C PHE A 148 13.26 2.15 16.77
N TYR A 149 12.56 1.88 17.87
CA TYR A 149 13.16 1.91 19.21
C TYR A 149 13.32 0.49 19.77
N THR A 150 12.19 -0.14 20.13
CA THR A 150 12.17 -1.44 20.79
C THR A 150 11.10 -2.35 20.21
N LEU A 151 11.51 -3.55 19.78
CA LEU A 151 10.65 -4.64 19.38
C LEU A 151 10.41 -5.57 20.57
N TYR A 152 9.16 -5.72 20.97
CA TYR A 152 8.72 -6.72 21.93
C TYR A 152 8.09 -7.90 21.20
N MET A 153 8.66 -9.09 21.42
CA MET A 153 8.25 -10.32 20.74
C MET A 153 7.95 -11.40 21.77
N MET A 154 6.74 -11.96 21.75
CA MET A 154 6.39 -13.14 22.53
C MET A 154 7.21 -14.33 22.05
N VAL A 155 7.77 -15.08 23.00
CA VAL A 155 8.48 -16.32 22.71
C VAL A 155 7.75 -17.49 23.32
N ASP A 156 7.21 -18.35 22.48
CA ASP A 156 6.68 -19.64 22.91
C ASP A 156 7.84 -20.64 23.01
N LYS A 157 8.26 -20.95 24.24
CA LYS A 157 9.34 -21.91 24.50
C LYS A 157 9.05 -23.31 23.95
N ARG A 158 7.78 -23.66 23.67
CA ARG A 158 7.39 -24.98 23.14
C ARG A 158 7.34 -25.03 21.62
N ARG A 159 7.19 -23.89 20.95
CA ARG A 159 6.93 -23.83 19.50
C ARG A 159 8.15 -23.43 18.65
N GLY A 160 9.24 -22.99 19.28
CA GLY A 160 10.41 -22.47 18.56
C GLY A 160 10.10 -21.19 17.77
N MET A 161 11.07 -20.67 17.03
CA MET A 161 10.82 -19.53 16.12
C MET A 161 10.24 -20.04 14.80
N SER A 162 9.08 -19.51 14.40
CA SER A 162 8.58 -19.72 13.04
C SER A 162 9.45 -18.98 12.02
N ALA A 163 9.38 -19.38 10.74
CA ALA A 163 10.09 -18.70 9.65
C ALA A 163 9.82 -17.19 9.63
N GLU A 164 8.57 -16.79 9.90
CA GLU A 164 8.22 -15.38 9.97
C GLU A 164 8.79 -14.66 11.20
N ASP A 165 8.89 -15.34 12.35
CA ASP A 165 9.52 -14.77 13.55
C ASP A 165 11.00 -14.50 13.29
N THR A 166 11.66 -15.42 12.59
CA THR A 166 13.05 -15.26 12.14
C THR A 166 13.21 -14.09 11.18
N ILE A 167 12.27 -13.92 10.23
CA ILE A 167 12.27 -12.79 9.29
C ILE A 167 12.14 -11.45 10.04
N ILE A 168 11.17 -11.33 10.94
CA ILE A 168 10.95 -10.10 11.73
C ILE A 168 12.16 -9.81 12.62
N HIS A 169 12.69 -10.84 13.30
CA HIS A 169 13.89 -10.71 14.13
C HIS A 169 15.07 -10.20 13.31
N ARG A 170 15.32 -10.78 12.12
CA ARG A 170 16.42 -10.37 11.24
C ARG A 170 16.24 -8.95 10.73
N MET A 171 15.03 -8.54 10.34
CA MET A 171 14.78 -7.17 9.90
C MET A 171 14.98 -6.13 11.01
N ALA A 172 14.57 -6.46 12.23
CA ALA A 172 14.77 -5.61 13.40
C ALA A 172 16.25 -5.54 13.80
N ALA A 173 16.92 -6.69 13.91
CA ALA A 173 18.34 -6.75 14.26
C ALA A 173 19.22 -6.05 13.21
N GLY A 174 18.93 -6.25 11.91
CA GLY A 174 19.63 -5.59 10.81
C GLY A 174 19.47 -4.06 10.78
N ARG A 175 18.52 -3.51 11.54
CA ARG A 175 18.31 -2.07 11.74
C ARG A 175 18.77 -1.57 13.10
N GLY A 176 19.41 -2.42 13.91
CA GLY A 176 19.87 -2.07 15.26
C GLY A 176 18.73 -1.85 16.26
N VAL A 177 17.54 -2.39 16.02
CA VAL A 177 16.39 -2.25 16.93
C VAL A 177 16.63 -3.12 18.17
N SER A 178 16.37 -2.58 19.37
CA SER A 178 16.41 -3.36 20.61
C SER A 178 15.32 -4.44 20.60
N ILE A 179 15.68 -5.70 20.80
CA ILE A 179 14.72 -6.82 20.78
C ILE A 179 14.54 -7.37 22.19
N ILE A 180 13.34 -7.22 22.74
CA ILE A 180 12.94 -7.76 24.04
C ILE A 180 12.04 -8.97 23.83
N ARG A 181 12.54 -10.14 24.24
CA ARG A 181 11.76 -11.38 24.27
C ARG A 181 10.85 -11.37 25.50
N VAL A 182 9.55 -11.48 25.28
CA VAL A 182 8.51 -11.47 26.32
C VAL A 182 8.03 -12.89 26.54
N GLU A 183 8.11 -13.34 27.79
CA GLU A 183 7.60 -14.65 28.22
C GLU A 183 6.09 -14.60 28.49
N ASP A 184 5.41 -15.75 28.42
CA ASP A 184 3.94 -15.88 28.58
C ASP A 184 3.38 -15.17 29.82
N TYR A 185 4.05 -15.28 30.97
CA TYR A 185 3.60 -14.64 32.21
C TYR A 185 3.70 -13.10 32.20
N LYS A 186 4.41 -12.51 31.23
CA LYS A 186 4.54 -11.05 31.01
C LYS A 186 3.65 -10.54 29.89
N ARG A 187 2.75 -11.36 29.34
CA ARG A 187 1.83 -10.97 28.26
C ARG A 187 1.01 -9.72 28.56
N GLY A 188 0.62 -9.51 29.82
CA GLY A 188 -0.14 -8.33 30.25
C GLY A 188 0.54 -6.99 29.93
N MET A 189 1.87 -6.96 29.80
CA MET A 189 2.60 -5.77 29.34
C MET A 189 2.27 -5.44 27.87
N LEU A 190 2.22 -6.47 27.01
CA LEU A 190 1.85 -6.28 25.60
C LEU A 190 0.38 -5.91 25.44
N ASP A 191 -0.50 -6.52 26.24
CA ASP A 191 -1.92 -6.15 26.27
C ASP A 191 -2.08 -4.69 26.68
N LYS A 192 -1.29 -4.20 27.64
CA LYS A 192 -1.32 -2.78 28.01
C LYS A 192 -0.80 -1.87 26.89
N MET A 193 0.31 -2.24 26.24
CA MET A 193 0.87 -1.49 25.11
C MET A 193 -0.06 -1.46 23.89
N SER A 194 -0.88 -2.48 23.68
CA SER A 194 -1.86 -2.55 22.60
C SER A 194 -3.25 -2.02 22.96
N GLY A 195 -3.45 -1.51 24.19
CA GLY A 195 -4.77 -1.10 24.67
C GLY A 195 -5.79 -2.25 24.68
N GLY A 196 -5.34 -3.48 24.96
CA GLY A 196 -6.14 -4.70 24.97
C GLY A 196 -6.48 -5.25 23.58
N ARG A 197 -5.96 -4.65 22.51
CA ARG A 197 -6.21 -5.10 21.13
C ARG A 197 -5.31 -6.29 20.77
N PRO A 198 -5.72 -7.13 19.80
CA PRO A 198 -4.95 -8.29 19.36
C PRO A 198 -3.56 -7.90 18.81
N HIS A 199 -2.54 -8.06 19.65
CA HIS A 199 -1.14 -7.79 19.32
C HIS A 199 -0.47 -8.97 18.60
N ASN A 200 -1.06 -10.18 18.64
CA ASN A 200 -0.55 -11.40 17.99
C ASN A 200 0.91 -11.72 18.34
N GLY A 201 1.32 -11.38 19.55
CA GLY A 201 2.69 -11.60 20.04
C GLY A 201 3.71 -10.54 19.67
N TYR A 202 3.32 -9.46 18.97
CA TYR A 202 4.25 -8.45 18.46
C TYR A 202 3.81 -7.03 18.81
N VAL A 203 4.72 -6.27 19.41
CA VAL A 203 4.59 -4.83 19.64
C VAL A 203 5.92 -4.18 19.28
N LEU A 204 5.89 -3.10 18.51
CA LEU A 204 7.07 -2.33 18.13
C LEU A 204 6.85 -0.87 18.51
N GLU A 205 7.79 -0.31 19.27
CA GLU A 205 7.83 1.12 19.55
C GLU A 205 8.53 1.86 18.40
N THR A 206 7.88 2.90 17.87
CA THR A 206 8.33 3.65 16.69
C THR A 206 8.09 5.15 16.83
N SER A 207 8.74 5.96 16.00
CA SER A 207 8.23 7.32 15.74
C SER A 207 6.87 7.27 15.05
N PRO A 208 6.09 8.37 15.07
CA PRO A 208 4.89 8.47 14.22
C PRO A 208 5.22 8.23 12.75
N LEU A 209 4.20 7.82 11.99
CA LEU A 209 4.31 7.70 10.54
C LEU A 209 4.46 9.09 9.91
N PRO A 210 5.30 9.27 8.89
CA PRO A 210 5.35 10.51 8.12
C PRO A 210 3.97 10.86 7.54
N GLN A 211 3.54 12.10 7.77
CA GLN A 211 2.33 12.70 7.22
C GLN A 211 2.66 14.12 6.83
N LYS A 212 2.98 14.33 5.55
CA LYS A 212 3.56 15.60 5.07
C LYS A 212 2.48 16.71 5.07
N PRO A 213 2.69 17.82 5.78
CA PRO A 213 1.84 19.00 5.74
C PRO A 213 1.82 19.63 4.34
N ILE A 214 0.65 19.73 3.71
CA ILE A 214 0.50 20.40 2.40
C ILE A 214 -0.71 21.34 2.37
N LEU A 215 -0.63 22.33 1.50
CA LEU A 215 -1.68 23.30 1.20
C LEU A 215 -2.49 22.92 -0.03
N GLY A 216 -1.92 22.17 -0.97
CA GLY A 216 -2.55 21.81 -2.24
C GLY A 216 -1.66 20.92 -3.10
N LEU A 217 -2.23 20.31 -4.14
CA LEU A 217 -1.50 19.57 -5.16
C LEU A 217 -1.05 20.53 -6.27
N GLY A 218 0.10 20.24 -6.85
CA GLY A 218 0.75 21.02 -7.91
C GLY A 218 0.68 20.34 -9.27
N GLU A 219 1.58 20.76 -10.17
CA GLU A 219 1.70 20.22 -11.52
C GLU A 219 1.97 18.71 -11.51
N VAL A 220 1.39 18.00 -12.49
CA VAL A 220 1.63 16.57 -12.72
C VAL A 220 2.74 16.44 -13.75
N GLU A 221 3.75 15.63 -13.41
CA GLU A 221 4.86 15.29 -14.29
C GLU A 221 4.62 13.92 -14.92
N GLU A 222 4.60 13.88 -16.25
CA GLU A 222 4.24 12.69 -17.05
C GLU A 222 5.40 12.21 -17.92
N SER A 223 6.57 12.85 -17.81
CA SER A 223 7.78 12.38 -18.48
C SER A 223 8.14 10.96 -18.02
N ALA A 224 8.58 10.16 -19.00
CA ALA A 224 8.83 8.74 -18.82
C ALA A 224 9.95 8.45 -17.81
N ASP A 225 10.82 9.42 -17.51
CA ASP A 225 11.92 9.37 -16.54
C ASP A 225 11.53 9.93 -15.16
N ARG A 226 10.42 10.66 -15.04
CA ARG A 226 10.05 11.35 -13.80
C ARG A 226 8.55 11.39 -13.54
N LEU A 227 7.88 10.25 -13.60
CA LEU A 227 6.44 10.16 -13.32
C LEU A 227 6.09 10.57 -11.87
N GLY A 228 5.25 11.58 -11.70
CA GLY A 228 4.88 12.07 -10.36
C GLY A 228 4.01 13.32 -10.36
N PHE A 229 3.94 13.98 -9.22
CA PHE A 229 3.29 15.28 -9.10
C PHE A 229 3.93 16.12 -7.98
N TYR A 230 3.87 17.44 -8.13
CA TYR A 230 4.33 18.37 -7.11
C TYR A 230 3.26 18.60 -6.05
N VAL A 231 3.66 19.04 -4.86
CA VAL A 231 2.77 19.47 -3.79
C VAL A 231 3.24 20.81 -3.22
N LYS A 232 2.29 21.66 -2.84
CA LYS A 232 2.62 22.90 -2.14
C LYS A 232 2.71 22.62 -0.65
N LEU A 233 3.91 22.68 -0.09
CA LEU A 233 4.14 22.41 1.33
C LEU A 233 3.46 23.45 2.23
N ASP A 234 2.94 22.97 3.35
CA ASP A 234 2.52 23.80 4.47
C ASP A 234 3.67 23.92 5.49
N HIS A 235 3.52 24.79 6.48
CA HIS A 235 4.50 24.95 7.55
C HIS A 235 4.79 23.61 8.24
N GLN A 236 6.08 23.28 8.33
CA GLN A 236 6.58 22.13 9.07
C GLN A 236 7.47 22.62 10.21
N SER A 237 7.25 22.11 11.42
CA SER A 237 8.24 22.22 12.50
C SER A 237 9.53 21.47 12.13
N LYS A 238 10.65 21.77 12.78
CA LYS A 238 11.92 21.07 12.56
C LYS A 238 11.80 19.55 12.74
N GLU A 239 10.95 19.11 13.66
CA GLU A 239 10.70 17.68 13.89
C GLU A 239 9.90 17.06 12.74
N GLN A 240 8.89 17.77 12.24
CA GLN A 240 8.14 17.32 11.05
C GLN A 240 9.01 17.29 9.81
N GLU A 241 9.86 18.29 9.58
CA GLU A 241 10.81 18.28 8.45
C GLU A 241 11.77 17.09 8.53
N ARG A 242 12.22 16.73 9.73
CA ARG A 242 13.09 15.56 9.94
C ARG A 242 12.40 14.24 9.59
N VAL A 243 11.09 14.14 9.80
CA VAL A 243 10.29 12.94 9.54
C VAL A 243 9.79 12.89 8.09
N ASN A 244 9.32 14.02 7.55
CA ASN A 244 8.65 14.10 6.24
C ASN A 244 9.58 14.49 5.09
N GLY A 245 10.77 15.05 5.39
CA GLY A 245 11.64 15.66 4.39
C GLY A 245 11.11 16.97 3.82
N LYS A 246 11.91 17.58 2.94
CA LYS A 246 11.65 18.88 2.30
C LYS A 246 11.23 18.78 0.84
N ASP A 247 11.32 17.60 0.24
CA ASP A 247 10.95 17.40 -1.16
C ASP A 247 9.45 17.66 -1.34
N ASP A 248 9.15 18.41 -2.39
CA ASP A 248 7.82 18.79 -2.85
C ASP A 248 7.35 17.93 -4.02
N PHE A 249 8.22 17.09 -4.59
CA PHE A 249 7.88 16.15 -5.63
C PHE A 249 7.53 14.77 -5.06
N ILE A 250 6.42 14.20 -5.53
CA ILE A 250 5.89 12.90 -5.10
C ILE A 250 5.96 11.94 -6.30
N PRO A 251 6.85 10.94 -6.27
CA PRO A 251 6.96 9.99 -7.36
C PRO A 251 5.78 9.01 -7.36
N ARG A 252 5.34 8.60 -8.55
CA ARG A 252 4.37 7.52 -8.77
C ARG A 252 5.12 6.27 -9.20
N MET A 253 4.90 5.14 -8.52
CA MET A 253 5.73 3.94 -8.70
C MET A 253 5.16 2.92 -9.68
N ASP A 254 3.87 2.96 -9.92
CA ASP A 254 3.10 1.83 -10.42
C ASP A 254 2.29 2.14 -11.68
N GLY A 255 2.09 3.42 -12.04
CA GLY A 255 1.49 3.80 -13.32
C GLY A 255 0.12 3.16 -13.61
N ILE A 256 -0.55 2.69 -12.55
CA ILE A 256 -1.79 1.89 -12.58
C ILE A 256 -2.90 2.65 -13.32
N SER A 257 -2.94 3.97 -13.12
CA SER A 257 -3.80 4.88 -13.85
C SER A 257 -2.98 5.90 -14.66
N PRO A 258 -3.46 6.33 -15.83
CA PRO A 258 -2.76 7.32 -16.67
C PRO A 258 -2.47 8.62 -15.91
N LYS A 259 -3.44 9.13 -15.15
CA LYS A 259 -3.30 10.31 -14.30
C LYS A 259 -3.36 9.93 -12.81
N PRO A 260 -2.76 10.74 -11.92
CA PRO A 260 -2.79 10.45 -10.49
C PRO A 260 -4.19 10.56 -9.88
N PHE A 261 -4.44 9.70 -8.90
CA PHE A 261 -5.67 9.64 -8.15
C PHE A 261 -5.41 9.78 -6.64
N ILE A 262 -6.08 10.75 -6.02
CA ILE A 262 -5.86 11.13 -4.62
C ILE A 262 -7.17 10.97 -3.85
N LEU A 263 -7.08 10.36 -2.67
CA LEU A 263 -8.20 10.23 -1.76
C LEU A 263 -8.12 11.31 -0.67
N LEU A 264 -9.12 12.19 -0.60
CA LEU A 264 -9.24 13.19 0.46
C LEU A 264 -10.25 12.70 1.51
N LEU A 265 -9.76 12.46 2.74
CA LEU A 265 -10.55 12.06 3.89
C LEU A 265 -10.84 13.28 4.76
N HIS A 266 -12.05 13.80 4.66
CA HIS A 266 -12.50 14.98 5.41
C HIS A 266 -13.37 14.56 6.60
N ASN A 267 -12.89 14.86 7.82
CA ASN A 267 -13.62 14.60 9.07
C ASN A 267 -14.06 13.13 9.26
N VAL A 268 -13.28 12.17 8.76
CA VAL A 268 -13.44 10.74 9.08
C VAL A 268 -12.99 10.53 10.53
N VAL A 269 -13.92 10.21 11.44
CA VAL A 269 -13.65 10.24 12.89
C VAL A 269 -13.33 8.87 13.48
N ASP A 270 -13.72 7.78 12.81
CA ASP A 270 -13.42 6.44 13.30
C ASP A 270 -12.05 5.94 12.79
N PRO A 271 -11.09 5.63 13.68
CA PRO A 271 -9.77 5.14 13.27
C PRO A 271 -9.83 3.78 12.56
N GLY A 272 -10.86 2.97 12.83
CA GLY A 272 -11.09 1.71 12.10
C GLY A 272 -11.41 1.95 10.63
N ASN A 273 -12.37 2.85 10.35
CA ASN A 273 -12.72 3.28 9.00
C ASN A 273 -11.54 3.95 8.30
N LEU A 274 -10.80 4.82 9.00
CA LEU A 274 -9.60 5.45 8.46
C LEU A 274 -8.56 4.41 8.01
N GLY A 275 -8.24 3.44 8.87
CA GLY A 275 -7.30 2.38 8.53
C GLY A 275 -7.80 1.48 7.39
N ALA A 276 -9.10 1.18 7.36
CA ALA A 276 -9.71 0.42 6.27
C ALA A 276 -9.63 1.16 4.93
N LEU A 277 -9.86 2.48 4.92
CA LEU A 277 -9.71 3.32 3.73
C LEU A 277 -8.26 3.38 3.25
N VAL A 278 -7.28 3.50 4.15
CA VAL A 278 -5.86 3.44 3.80
C VAL A 278 -5.52 2.11 3.12
N ARG A 279 -6.03 1.00 3.66
CA ARG A 279 -5.84 -0.33 3.06
C ARG A 279 -6.47 -0.46 1.69
N THR A 280 -7.70 0.01 1.54
CA THR A 280 -8.41 0.03 0.27
C THR A 280 -7.67 0.84 -0.76
N ALA A 281 -7.23 2.05 -0.40
CA ALA A 281 -6.51 2.96 -1.27
C ALA A 281 -5.20 2.33 -1.78
N HIS A 282 -4.38 1.79 -0.88
CA HIS A 282 -3.16 1.08 -1.25
C HIS A 282 -3.44 -0.14 -2.12
N PHE A 283 -4.43 -0.96 -1.76
CA PHE A 283 -4.75 -2.18 -2.51
C PHE A 283 -5.24 -1.91 -3.93
N LEU A 284 -5.99 -0.82 -4.14
CA LEU A 284 -6.54 -0.46 -5.45
C LEU A 284 -5.58 0.35 -6.32
N GLY A 285 -4.53 0.95 -5.76
CA GLY A 285 -3.58 1.77 -6.50
C GLY A 285 -3.87 3.28 -6.48
N VAL A 286 -4.43 3.78 -5.38
CA VAL A 286 -4.52 5.23 -5.13
C VAL A 286 -3.11 5.76 -4.85
N ASP A 287 -2.74 6.91 -5.42
CA ASP A 287 -1.37 7.44 -5.35
C ASP A 287 -1.05 8.08 -4.00
N ALA A 288 -2.00 8.81 -3.40
CA ALA A 288 -1.84 9.39 -2.07
C ALA A 288 -3.18 9.60 -1.35
N ILE A 289 -3.11 9.78 -0.03
CA ILE A 289 -4.26 10.12 0.82
C ILE A 289 -4.00 11.43 1.53
N ALA A 290 -4.90 12.40 1.36
CA ALA A 290 -4.92 13.63 2.15
C ALA A 290 -5.93 13.51 3.29
N ILE A 291 -5.54 13.91 4.50
CA ILE A 291 -6.37 13.79 5.71
C ILE A 291 -6.45 15.16 6.39
N THR A 292 -7.65 15.62 6.74
CA THR A 292 -7.82 16.85 7.52
C THR A 292 -7.26 16.72 8.94
N ARG A 293 -6.53 17.74 9.40
CA ARG A 293 -5.91 17.77 10.74
C ARG A 293 -6.92 17.87 11.87
N THR A 294 -8.00 18.61 11.64
CA THR A 294 -9.03 18.89 12.63
C THR A 294 -10.21 17.95 12.42
N HIS A 295 -10.82 17.50 13.52
CA HIS A 295 -12.04 16.69 13.50
C HIS A 295 -11.94 15.36 12.71
N SER A 296 -10.73 14.85 12.49
CA SER A 296 -10.47 13.52 11.93
C SER A 296 -9.74 12.63 12.93
N ALA A 297 -9.90 11.32 12.78
CA ALA A 297 -9.07 10.34 13.44
C ALA A 297 -7.59 10.55 13.04
N THR A 298 -6.70 10.31 13.99
CA THR A 298 -5.26 10.29 13.73
C THR A 298 -4.83 8.90 13.24
N ILE A 299 -3.72 8.81 12.49
CA ILE A 299 -3.10 7.53 12.13
C ILE A 299 -2.37 6.97 13.36
N ASP A 300 -3.16 6.51 14.33
CA ASP A 300 -2.71 5.89 15.57
C ASP A 300 -2.55 4.38 15.41
N SER A 301 -2.26 3.69 16.52
CA SER A 301 -2.08 2.25 16.53
C SER A 301 -3.33 1.46 16.09
N VAL A 302 -4.53 2.01 16.28
CA VAL A 302 -5.80 1.39 15.87
C VAL A 302 -5.96 1.50 14.36
N ALA A 303 -5.79 2.69 13.79
CA ALA A 303 -5.83 2.89 12.34
C ALA A 303 -4.72 2.10 11.62
N LEU A 304 -3.51 2.10 12.16
CA LEU A 304 -2.39 1.31 11.63
C LEU A 304 -2.67 -0.19 11.66
N LYS A 305 -3.31 -0.68 12.73
CA LYS A 305 -3.75 -2.08 12.81
C LYS A 305 -4.81 -2.40 11.76
N ALA A 306 -5.82 -1.56 11.61
CA ALA A 306 -6.90 -1.74 10.63
C ALA A 306 -6.37 -1.70 9.18
N SER A 307 -5.32 -0.90 8.92
CA SER A 307 -4.66 -0.83 7.61
C SER A 307 -3.91 -2.12 7.20
N ALA A 308 -3.68 -3.04 8.14
CA ALA A 308 -2.90 -4.26 7.95
C ALA A 308 -1.47 -4.04 7.41
N GLY A 309 -0.89 -2.86 7.64
CA GLY A 309 0.48 -2.50 7.25
C GLY A 309 0.58 -1.66 5.97
N SER A 310 -0.50 -1.52 5.20
CA SER A 310 -0.54 -0.70 3.98
C SER A 310 -0.18 0.77 4.22
N ALA A 311 -0.49 1.31 5.41
CA ALA A 311 -0.14 2.67 5.79
C ALA A 311 1.38 2.96 5.69
N GLU A 312 2.23 1.95 5.88
CA GLU A 312 3.68 2.10 5.80
C GLU A 312 4.17 2.33 4.37
N GLU A 313 3.38 1.91 3.37
CA GLU A 313 3.72 2.01 1.95
C GLU A 313 3.02 3.21 1.30
N MET A 314 1.83 3.57 1.78
CA MET A 314 1.04 4.71 1.31
C MET A 314 1.73 6.06 1.51
N THR A 315 1.52 6.99 0.56
CA THR A 315 1.84 8.42 0.75
C THR A 315 0.70 9.12 1.47
N LEU A 316 0.99 9.74 2.62
CA LEU A 316 0.00 10.40 3.46
C LEU A 316 0.29 11.89 3.60
N PHE A 317 -0.75 12.70 3.41
CA PHE A 317 -0.72 14.14 3.58
C PHE A 317 -1.63 14.58 4.71
N SER A 318 -1.20 15.66 5.38
CA SER A 318 -1.95 16.31 6.44
C SER A 318 -2.34 17.71 5.99
N ILE A 319 -3.62 18.02 5.93
CA ILE A 319 -4.12 19.31 5.43
C ILE A 319 -4.90 20.07 6.50
N ALA A 320 -4.78 21.39 6.54
CA ALA A 320 -5.50 22.23 7.50
C ALA A 320 -6.95 22.51 7.06
N SER A 321 -7.17 22.72 5.76
CA SER A 321 -8.45 23.10 5.17
C SER A 321 -8.69 22.30 3.89
N ALA A 322 -9.77 21.52 3.86
CA ALA A 322 -10.16 20.75 2.68
C ALA A 322 -10.55 21.67 1.51
N VAL A 323 -11.22 22.79 1.79
CA VAL A 323 -11.64 23.75 0.76
C VAL A 323 -10.43 24.39 0.11
N ASP A 324 -9.49 24.93 0.90
CA ASP A 324 -8.29 25.59 0.34
C ASP A 324 -7.40 24.60 -0.40
N PHE A 325 -7.34 23.35 0.08
CA PHE A 325 -6.64 22.26 -0.60
C PHE A 325 -7.25 21.97 -1.97
N ILE A 326 -8.58 21.84 -2.04
CA ILE A 326 -9.28 21.59 -3.30
C ILE A 326 -9.05 22.77 -4.24
N GLU A 327 -9.34 24.00 -3.83
CA GLU A 327 -9.20 25.20 -4.67
C GLU A 327 -7.78 25.41 -5.19
N GLN A 328 -6.76 25.24 -4.35
CA GLN A 328 -5.36 25.31 -4.82
C GLN A 328 -5.06 24.22 -5.84
N SER A 329 -5.50 22.99 -5.60
CA SER A 329 -5.26 21.88 -6.53
C SER A 329 -5.96 22.10 -7.88
N LYS A 330 -7.14 22.73 -7.90
CA LYS A 330 -7.85 23.06 -9.16
C LYS A 330 -7.01 23.91 -10.09
N THR A 331 -6.23 24.85 -9.54
CA THR A 331 -5.39 25.74 -10.35
C THR A 331 -4.32 25.00 -11.16
N PHE A 332 -4.01 23.76 -10.79
CA PHE A 332 -3.08 22.85 -11.46
C PHE A 332 -3.79 21.73 -12.25
N GLY A 333 -5.08 21.88 -12.54
CA GLY A 333 -5.83 20.94 -13.39
C GLY A 333 -6.43 19.74 -12.67
N TRP A 334 -6.35 19.68 -11.33
CA TRP A 334 -6.96 18.59 -10.56
C TRP A 334 -8.49 18.68 -10.57
N ARG A 335 -9.15 17.59 -10.99
CA ARG A 335 -10.60 17.43 -10.91
C ARG A 335 -11.00 16.85 -9.58
N SER A 336 -12.08 17.35 -8.99
CA SER A 336 -12.49 16.99 -7.63
C SER A 336 -13.93 16.49 -7.60
N TYR A 337 -14.15 15.40 -6.87
CA TYR A 337 -15.40 14.66 -6.81
C TYR A 337 -15.82 14.48 -5.35
N ALA A 338 -16.98 15.00 -4.95
CA ALA A 338 -17.52 14.79 -3.62
C ALA A 338 -18.42 13.56 -3.57
N ALA A 339 -18.07 12.58 -2.74
CA ALA A 339 -18.98 11.47 -2.45
C ALA A 339 -20.15 11.95 -1.59
N VAL A 340 -21.35 11.92 -2.17
CA VAL A 340 -22.59 12.33 -1.54
C VAL A 340 -23.59 11.17 -1.52
N ALA A 341 -24.50 11.19 -0.57
CA ALA A 341 -25.59 10.22 -0.52
C ALA A 341 -26.58 10.45 -1.69
N PRO A 342 -27.31 9.41 -2.13
CA PRO A 342 -28.31 9.54 -3.18
C PRO A 342 -29.38 10.58 -2.80
N LEU A 343 -29.71 11.47 -3.75
CA LEU A 343 -30.75 12.47 -3.55
C LEU A 343 -32.10 11.83 -3.21
N SER A 344 -32.88 12.53 -2.39
CA SER A 344 -34.26 12.14 -2.11
C SER A 344 -35.16 12.44 -3.31
N LYS A 345 -36.26 11.67 -3.47
CA LYS A 345 -37.27 11.95 -4.51
C LYS A 345 -37.78 13.39 -4.44
N ALA A 346 -37.97 13.93 -3.23
CA ALA A 346 -38.40 15.31 -3.04
C ALA A 346 -37.40 16.35 -3.58
N MET A 347 -36.10 16.10 -3.47
CA MET A 347 -35.08 16.99 -4.02
C MET A 347 -35.04 16.94 -5.55
N LEU A 348 -35.16 15.74 -6.12
CA LEU A 348 -35.26 15.56 -7.58
C LEU A 348 -36.50 16.26 -8.13
N SER A 349 -37.66 16.14 -7.47
CA SER A 349 -38.89 16.84 -7.86
C SER A 349 -38.80 18.36 -7.75
N ARG A 350 -37.84 18.89 -6.98
CA ARG A 350 -37.55 20.34 -6.89
C ARG A 350 -36.50 20.79 -7.90
N GLY A 351 -36.10 19.93 -8.84
CA GLY A 351 -35.17 20.25 -9.91
C GLY A 351 -33.69 20.17 -9.51
N ALA A 352 -33.35 19.51 -8.40
CA ALA A 352 -31.94 19.27 -8.06
C ALA A 352 -31.31 18.31 -9.09
N GLU A 353 -30.13 18.67 -9.59
CA GLU A 353 -29.37 17.83 -10.53
C GLU A 353 -28.85 16.57 -9.82
N PRO A 354 -29.04 15.37 -10.41
CA PRO A 354 -28.55 14.14 -9.81
C PRO A 354 -27.01 14.08 -9.84
N PRO A 355 -26.36 13.59 -8.75
CA PRO A 355 -24.93 13.32 -8.77
C PRO A 355 -24.59 12.23 -9.80
N LEU A 356 -23.36 12.26 -10.32
CA LEU A 356 -22.83 11.19 -11.17
C LEU A 356 -22.80 9.87 -10.39
N THR A 357 -23.24 8.79 -11.02
CA THR A 357 -23.20 7.48 -10.41
C THR A 357 -21.82 6.85 -10.52
N ALA A 358 -21.50 5.91 -9.62
CA ALA A 358 -20.28 5.11 -9.72
C ALA A 358 -20.15 4.41 -11.09
N ASP A 359 -21.26 3.91 -11.66
CA ASP A 359 -21.28 3.29 -12.99
C ASP A 359 -20.94 4.29 -14.10
N GLU A 360 -21.38 5.54 -13.98
CA GLU A 360 -21.03 6.61 -14.93
C GLU A 360 -19.55 7.00 -14.82
N ILE A 361 -19.00 7.03 -13.60
CA ILE A 361 -17.56 7.25 -13.39
C ILE A 361 -16.75 6.14 -14.06
N GLU A 362 -17.13 4.87 -13.85
CA GLU A 362 -16.45 3.73 -14.48
C GLU A 362 -16.50 3.83 -16.02
N ARG A 363 -17.65 4.18 -16.59
CA ARG A 363 -17.80 4.30 -18.04
C ARG A 363 -17.04 5.49 -18.64
N THR A 364 -16.96 6.60 -17.92
CA THR A 364 -16.33 7.84 -18.42
C THR A 364 -14.82 7.88 -18.19
N ASP A 365 -14.30 7.06 -17.27
CA ASP A 365 -12.88 6.91 -16.92
C ASP A 365 -12.15 8.27 -16.84
N PRO A 366 -12.48 9.11 -15.86
CA PRO A 366 -11.96 10.48 -15.79
C PRO A 366 -10.43 10.53 -15.66
N LEU A 367 -9.81 9.47 -15.14
CA LEU A 367 -8.36 9.34 -14.96
C LEU A 367 -7.57 9.17 -16.26
N ILE A 368 -8.23 9.02 -17.41
CA ILE A 368 -7.58 9.14 -18.73
C ILE A 368 -7.20 10.60 -19.02
N ARG A 369 -8.03 11.54 -18.56
CA ARG A 369 -7.95 12.94 -18.98
C ARG A 369 -7.31 13.82 -17.92
N ASP A 370 -7.78 13.69 -16.69
CA ASP A 370 -7.45 14.63 -15.62
C ASP A 370 -6.96 13.90 -14.35
N PRO A 371 -6.01 14.49 -13.62
CA PRO A 371 -5.69 14.03 -12.27
C PRO A 371 -6.88 14.28 -11.34
N CYS A 372 -7.25 13.27 -10.53
CA CYS A 372 -8.51 13.30 -9.78
C CYS A 372 -8.32 13.29 -8.25
N ILE A 373 -9.21 13.99 -7.56
CA ILE A 373 -9.37 13.96 -6.10
C ILE A 373 -10.77 13.43 -5.78
N LEU A 374 -10.86 12.31 -5.07
CA LEU A 374 -12.12 11.84 -4.49
C LEU A 374 -12.22 12.29 -3.03
N VAL A 375 -13.28 12.98 -2.68
CA VAL A 375 -13.52 13.50 -1.32
C VAL A 375 -14.55 12.64 -0.60
N LEU A 376 -14.15 12.05 0.53
CA LEU A 376 -15.03 11.32 1.44
C LEU A 376 -15.23 12.13 2.73
N GLY A 377 -16.46 12.14 3.22
CA GLY A 377 -16.86 12.92 4.38
C GLY A 377 -17.00 12.12 5.68
N ASN A 378 -17.48 12.83 6.70
CA ASN A 378 -17.81 12.26 7.99
C ASN A 378 -18.90 11.18 7.87
N GLU A 379 -18.82 10.14 8.70
CA GLU A 379 -19.73 9.00 8.69
C GLU A 379 -21.19 9.36 9.00
N GLY A 380 -21.42 10.36 9.84
CA GLY A 380 -22.76 10.78 10.26
C GLY A 380 -23.28 11.97 9.47
N GLN A 381 -22.50 13.04 9.40
CA GLN A 381 -22.94 14.31 8.78
C GLN A 381 -22.64 14.38 7.28
N GLY A 382 -21.80 13.48 6.75
CA GLY A 382 -21.30 13.55 5.39
C GLY A 382 -20.40 14.76 5.16
N LEU A 383 -20.46 15.32 3.95
CA LEU A 383 -19.71 16.52 3.56
C LEU A 383 -20.52 17.80 3.83
N GLY A 384 -19.86 18.80 4.40
CA GLY A 384 -20.41 20.15 4.58
C GLY A 384 -20.63 20.87 3.25
N HIS A 385 -21.48 21.89 3.25
CA HIS A 385 -21.87 22.62 2.03
C HIS A 385 -20.67 23.27 1.34
N ALA A 386 -19.77 23.91 2.11
CA ALA A 386 -18.58 24.56 1.57
C ALA A 386 -17.71 23.62 0.72
N ILE A 387 -17.59 22.34 1.11
CA ILE A 387 -16.82 21.36 0.32
C ILE A 387 -17.61 20.93 -0.90
N LYS A 388 -18.92 20.71 -0.76
CA LYS A 388 -19.79 20.36 -1.89
C LYS A 388 -19.78 21.45 -2.97
N ASP A 389 -19.68 22.71 -2.57
CA ASP A 389 -19.63 23.85 -3.49
C ASP A 389 -18.22 24.05 -4.07
N ALA A 390 -17.19 23.69 -3.31
CA ALA A 390 -15.80 23.76 -3.75
C ALA A 390 -15.39 22.59 -4.67
N VAL A 391 -16.15 21.51 -4.83
CA VAL A 391 -15.78 20.44 -5.78
C VAL A 391 -16.33 20.69 -7.18
N HIS A 392 -15.77 20.02 -8.18
CA HIS A 392 -16.28 20.09 -9.56
C HIS A 392 -17.55 19.25 -9.76
N HIS A 393 -17.58 18.06 -9.18
CA HIS A 393 -18.65 17.10 -9.40
C HIS A 393 -19.08 16.44 -8.09
N HIS A 394 -20.35 16.05 -8.01
CA HIS A 394 -20.85 15.18 -6.95
C HIS A 394 -20.98 13.77 -7.50
N VAL A 395 -20.60 12.78 -6.71
CA VAL A 395 -20.67 11.36 -7.06
C VAL A 395 -21.44 10.57 -6.02
N THR A 396 -22.22 9.59 -6.44
CA THR A 396 -23.05 8.75 -5.55
C THR A 396 -23.01 7.27 -5.94
N ILE A 397 -23.17 6.40 -4.94
CA ILE A 397 -23.47 4.98 -5.17
C ILE A 397 -25.00 4.84 -5.20
N PRO A 398 -25.60 4.30 -6.27
CA PRO A 398 -27.05 4.17 -6.36
C PRO A 398 -27.58 3.18 -5.33
N GLY A 399 -28.72 3.51 -4.72
CA GLY A 399 -29.48 2.60 -3.85
C GLY A 399 -30.66 1.99 -4.60
N TRP A 400 -30.76 0.66 -4.63
CA TRP A 400 -31.80 -0.04 -5.40
C TRP A 400 -33.05 -0.43 -4.61
N ARG A 401 -33.01 -0.35 -3.28
CA ARG A 401 -34.18 -0.70 -2.45
C ARG A 401 -35.15 0.49 -2.37
N PRO A 402 -36.46 0.26 -2.56
CA PRO A 402 -37.46 1.33 -2.52
C PRO A 402 -37.72 1.87 -1.11
N TYR A 403 -37.56 1.02 -0.08
CA TYR A 403 -37.64 1.41 1.33
C TYR A 403 -36.23 1.59 1.88
N LYS A 404 -35.90 2.83 2.25
CA LYS A 404 -34.60 3.17 2.86
C LYS A 404 -34.66 2.94 4.36
N THR A 405 -34.45 1.69 4.79
CA THR A 405 -34.09 1.43 6.21
C THR A 405 -32.66 1.87 6.49
N VAL A 406 -31.84 1.93 5.43
CA VAL A 406 -30.45 2.36 5.46
C VAL A 406 -30.29 3.51 4.49
N ASP A 407 -29.86 4.66 5.00
CA ASP A 407 -29.74 5.89 4.21
C ASP A 407 -28.42 5.98 3.45
N SER A 408 -27.36 5.34 3.96
CA SER A 408 -26.02 5.35 3.38
C SER A 408 -25.20 4.12 3.78
N LEU A 409 -24.15 3.84 3.01
CA LEU A 409 -23.15 2.83 3.35
C LEU A 409 -22.13 3.39 4.34
N ASN A 410 -21.47 2.49 5.08
CA ASN A 410 -20.28 2.87 5.85
C ASN A 410 -19.22 3.53 4.93
N VAL A 411 -18.55 4.58 5.42
CA VAL A 411 -17.61 5.37 4.62
C VAL A 411 -16.48 4.54 4.00
N SER A 412 -15.99 3.50 4.70
CA SER A 412 -14.94 2.63 4.16
C SER A 412 -15.43 1.75 3.01
N VAL A 413 -16.68 1.30 3.07
CA VAL A 413 -17.32 0.52 2.00
C VAL A 413 -17.63 1.42 0.81
N ALA A 414 -18.21 2.59 1.05
CA ALA A 414 -18.48 3.57 0.01
C ALA A 414 -17.19 4.02 -0.68
N GLY A 415 -16.15 4.30 0.10
CA GLY A 415 -14.83 4.65 -0.41
C GLY A 415 -14.22 3.55 -1.28
N ALA A 416 -14.36 2.28 -0.90
CA ALA A 416 -13.90 1.15 -1.71
C ALA A 416 -14.60 1.05 -3.06
N LEU A 417 -15.93 1.12 -3.07
CA LEU A 417 -16.73 1.07 -4.30
C LEU A 417 -16.40 2.24 -5.23
N MET A 418 -16.25 3.44 -4.67
CA MET A 418 -15.87 4.62 -5.45
C MET A 418 -14.43 4.54 -5.96
N CYS A 419 -13.45 4.17 -5.14
CA CYS A 419 -12.08 4.00 -5.61
C CYS A 419 -12.01 2.97 -6.75
N GLN A 420 -12.76 1.87 -6.61
CA GLN A 420 -12.87 0.87 -7.67
C GLN A 420 -13.48 1.45 -8.95
N SER A 421 -14.56 2.23 -8.87
CA SER A 421 -15.16 2.82 -10.07
C SER A 421 -14.22 3.77 -10.82
N PHE A 422 -13.36 4.51 -10.10
CA PHE A 422 -12.34 5.36 -10.73
C PHE A 422 -11.23 4.53 -11.38
N LEU A 423 -10.76 3.45 -10.75
CA LEU A 423 -9.54 2.76 -11.15
C LEU A 423 -9.77 1.55 -12.07
N LYS A 424 -10.98 0.99 -12.11
CA LYS A 424 -11.26 -0.27 -12.84
C LYS A 424 -11.11 -0.14 -14.35
N ALA A 425 -11.68 0.90 -14.96
CA ALA A 425 -11.53 1.14 -16.39
C ALA A 425 -10.08 1.50 -16.77
N SER A 426 -9.42 2.30 -15.92
CA SER A 426 -8.00 2.62 -16.02
C SER A 426 -7.12 1.35 -15.99
N GLN A 427 -7.41 0.37 -15.13
CA GLN A 427 -6.70 -0.92 -15.10
C GLN A 427 -6.96 -1.76 -16.36
N ALA A 428 -8.17 -1.73 -16.94
CA ALA A 428 -8.43 -2.44 -18.19
C ALA A 428 -7.58 -1.90 -19.37
N SER A 429 -7.08 -0.67 -19.27
CA SER A 429 -6.12 -0.10 -20.22
C SER A 429 -4.66 -0.56 -20.00
N GLU A 430 -4.35 -1.23 -18.86
CA GLU A 430 -3.00 -1.72 -18.51
C GLU A 430 -2.44 -2.80 -19.44
N GLY A 431 -3.27 -3.44 -20.27
CA GLY A 431 -2.75 -4.26 -21.38
C GLY A 431 -1.74 -3.50 -22.27
N MET A 432 -1.77 -2.15 -22.25
CA MET A 432 -0.79 -1.29 -22.91
C MET A 432 0.38 -0.82 -22.03
N VAL A 433 0.22 -0.77 -20.69
CA VAL A 433 1.25 -0.30 -19.74
C VAL A 433 2.26 -1.40 -19.40
N GLU A 434 1.85 -2.67 -19.42
CA GLU A 434 2.77 -3.80 -19.23
C GLU A 434 3.87 -3.86 -20.31
N ALA A 435 3.59 -3.34 -21.51
CA ALA A 435 4.58 -3.14 -22.57
C ALA A 435 5.61 -2.03 -22.24
N ALA A 436 5.22 -1.00 -21.49
CA ALA A 436 6.09 0.09 -21.04
C ALA A 436 6.93 -0.31 -19.80
N ALA A 437 6.35 -1.03 -18.84
CA ALA A 437 7.07 -1.57 -17.67
C ALA A 437 8.17 -2.57 -18.08
N ASN A 438 7.94 -3.34 -19.15
CA ASN A 438 8.95 -4.23 -19.73
C ASN A 438 10.12 -3.49 -20.41
N ARG A 439 9.97 -2.22 -20.79
CA ARG A 439 11.11 -1.37 -21.22
C ARG A 439 11.96 -0.92 -20.03
N TRP A 440 11.35 -0.59 -18.89
CA TRP A 440 12.06 -0.16 -17.68
C TRP A 440 12.96 -1.25 -17.06
N LYS A 441 12.52 -2.52 -17.08
CA LYS A 441 13.31 -3.65 -16.58
C LYS A 441 14.57 -3.95 -17.42
N LYS A 442 14.62 -3.51 -18.68
CA LYS A 442 15.80 -3.70 -19.57
C LYS A 442 16.90 -2.64 -19.37
N VAL A 443 16.57 -1.48 -18.81
CA VAL A 443 17.52 -0.35 -18.68
C VAL A 443 18.31 -0.42 -17.35
N HIS A 444 17.81 -1.13 -16.34
CA HIS A 444 18.49 -1.27 -15.04
C HIS A 444 19.15 -2.64 -14.87
N VAL A 445 20.35 -2.79 -15.44
CA VAL A 445 21.29 -3.85 -15.05
C VAL A 445 21.88 -3.52 -13.67
N LYS A 446 21.98 -4.55 -12.81
CA LYS A 446 22.37 -4.55 -11.40
C LYS A 446 23.42 -3.50 -10.97
N PRO A 447 23.32 -2.92 -9.75
CA PRO A 447 24.37 -2.07 -9.20
C PRO A 447 25.66 -2.87 -9.01
N ASP A 448 26.78 -2.27 -9.45
CA ASP A 448 28.13 -2.80 -9.31
C ASP A 448 28.46 -3.03 -7.83
N ARG A 449 28.61 -4.30 -7.44
CA ARG A 449 29.04 -4.69 -6.09
C ARG A 449 30.57 -4.63 -6.03
N ARG A 450 31.13 -3.43 -5.98
CA ARG A 450 32.52 -3.24 -5.55
C ARG A 450 32.56 -2.57 -4.17
N PRO A 451 33.21 -3.18 -3.17
CA PRO A 451 33.34 -2.56 -1.85
C PRO A 451 34.23 -1.32 -1.96
N ILE A 452 33.71 -0.20 -1.45
CA ILE A 452 34.43 1.07 -1.31
C ILE A 452 35.58 0.84 -0.32
N ARG A 453 36.84 1.01 -0.76
CA ARG A 453 37.99 1.02 0.14
C ARG A 453 38.02 2.33 0.92
N PRO A 454 38.33 2.33 2.23
CA PRO A 454 38.54 3.57 2.97
C PRO A 454 39.77 4.31 2.42
N GLU A 455 39.63 5.62 2.20
CA GLU A 455 40.73 6.48 1.77
C GLU A 455 41.82 6.57 2.85
N PRO A 456 43.10 6.57 2.47
CA PRO A 456 44.19 6.79 3.41
C PRO A 456 44.23 8.27 3.86
N PRO A 457 44.72 8.56 5.08
CA PRO A 457 44.77 9.92 5.60
C PRO A 457 45.73 10.80 4.79
N LEU A 458 45.30 12.04 4.53
CA LEU A 458 46.06 13.07 3.83
C LEU A 458 47.37 13.40 4.56
N GLU A 459 48.50 13.14 3.91
CA GLU A 459 49.80 13.67 4.34
C GLU A 459 49.93 15.17 3.99
N PRO A 460 50.70 15.95 4.79
CA PRO A 460 50.83 17.38 4.58
C PRO A 460 51.65 17.66 3.30
N GLN A 461 51.07 18.42 2.38
CA GLN A 461 51.72 18.84 1.16
C GLN A 461 52.94 19.71 1.49
N THR A 462 54.13 19.19 1.21
CA THR A 462 55.31 20.02 0.95
C THR A 462 55.26 20.40 -0.52
N GLY A 463 55.17 21.70 -0.77
CA GLY A 463 55.19 22.23 -2.12
C GLY A 463 56.59 22.08 -2.72
N ASP A 464 56.65 21.77 -4.02
CA ASP A 464 57.62 22.42 -4.88
C ASP A 464 57.19 22.38 -6.36
N PHE A 465 57.41 23.54 -6.96
CA PHE A 465 57.31 24.00 -8.34
C PHE A 465 57.64 22.99 -9.46
N GLY A 466 56.98 23.18 -10.62
CA GLY A 466 57.75 23.23 -11.89
C GLY A 466 57.14 22.60 -13.15
N TRP A 467 56.58 23.49 -13.99
CA TRP A 467 56.67 23.55 -15.47
C TRP A 467 56.13 22.43 -16.39
N LEU A 468 55.08 22.82 -17.14
CA LEU A 468 54.85 22.65 -18.58
C LEU A 468 55.86 21.78 -19.36
N PHE A 469 55.38 20.65 -19.88
CA PHE A 469 55.18 20.37 -21.32
C PHE A 469 54.14 19.27 -21.52
#